data_AF-A0A8H4PMR6-F1
#
_entry.id   AF-A0A8H4PMR6-F1
#
_cell.length_a   1.000
_cell.length_b   1.000
_cell.length_c   1.000
_cell.angle_alpha   90.00
_cell.angle_beta   90.00
_cell.angle_gamma   90.00
#
_symmetry.space_group_name_H-M   'P 1'
#
loop_
_entity.id
_entity.type
_entity.pdbx_description
1 polymer ?
#
loop_
_entity_poly.entity_id
_entity_poly.type
_entity_poly.pdbx_seq_one_letter_code
_entity_poly.pdbx_strand_id
1 'polypeptide(L)'
;MRPPESRFEPTSLLSYSADIWGLALATWEITGMKALFSCQYLEPDDVTSTQINVLGPLPAAWWERWETRHEFFDENGHQKQGIYSWPPLAEAFEIMQAFRRQVPATGIYDQDEAAAILNLIRRMLVFEPGKRPTAEEVLASEWMVKWARPDFERSSQCQQMST
;
A
#
# COMPACT_ATOMS: atom_id res chain seq x y z
N MET A 1 -2.13 9.91 -4.02
CA MET A 1 -3.40 9.81 -3.26
C MET A 1 -3.17 10.24 -1.83
N ARG A 2 -4.12 10.98 -1.23
CA ARG A 2 -3.96 11.51 0.13
C ARG A 2 -4.09 10.40 1.17
N PRO A 3 -3.41 10.52 2.33
CA PRO A 3 -3.54 9.55 3.40
C PRO A 3 -4.93 9.67 4.06
N PRO A 4 -5.46 8.59 4.66
CA PRO A 4 -6.85 8.52 5.12
C PRO A 4 -7.17 9.53 6.24
N GLU A 5 -6.21 9.88 7.09
CA GLU A 5 -6.37 10.91 8.13
C GLU A 5 -6.71 12.29 7.55
N SER A 6 -6.33 12.60 6.31
CA SER A 6 -6.72 13.86 5.66
C SER A 6 -8.24 13.99 5.47
N ARG A 7 -8.94 12.86 5.47
CA ARG A 7 -10.40 12.78 5.39
C ARG A 7 -11.02 12.67 6.79
N PHE A 8 -10.51 11.78 7.63
CA PHE A 8 -11.14 11.43 8.91
C PHE A 8 -10.74 12.34 10.09
N GLU A 9 -9.67 13.10 9.92
CA GLU A 9 -9.12 14.06 10.89
C GLU A 9 -8.72 15.37 10.19
N PRO A 10 -9.65 16.07 9.50
CA PRO A 10 -9.32 17.17 8.61
C PRO A 10 -8.79 18.43 9.33
N THR A 11 -8.98 18.52 10.65
CA THR A 11 -8.48 19.61 11.49
C THR A 11 -7.09 19.33 12.07
N SER A 12 -6.62 18.07 12.00
CA SER A 12 -5.28 17.68 12.43
C SER A 12 -4.27 18.06 11.36
N LEU A 13 -3.12 18.62 11.76
CA LEU A 13 -2.01 18.82 10.85
C LEU A 13 -1.45 17.47 10.42
N LEU A 14 -1.16 17.32 9.13
CA LEU A 14 -0.46 16.14 8.63
C LEU A 14 0.94 16.10 9.23
N SER A 15 1.33 14.92 9.71
CA SER A 15 2.67 14.64 10.22
C SER A 15 3.50 13.88 9.19
N TYR A 16 4.78 13.61 9.48
CA TYR A 16 5.65 12.79 8.62
C TYR A 16 5.08 11.39 8.31
N SER A 17 4.16 10.88 9.15
CA SER A 17 3.42 9.64 8.87
C SER A 17 2.63 9.67 7.56
N ALA A 18 2.22 10.86 7.10
CA ALA A 18 1.56 11.05 5.82
C ALA A 18 2.51 10.75 4.64
N ASP A 19 3.78 11.14 4.78
CA ASP A 19 4.81 10.86 3.78
C ASP A 19 5.13 9.37 3.72
N ILE A 20 5.11 8.67 4.86
CA ILE A 20 5.28 7.21 4.92
C ILE A 20 4.16 6.49 4.17
N TRP A 21 2.92 6.96 4.29
CA TRP A 21 1.80 6.44 3.48
C TRP A 21 2.04 6.67 1.98
N GLY A 22 2.41 7.90 1.60
CA GLY A 22 2.73 8.24 0.21
C GLY A 22 3.87 7.40 -0.36
N LEU A 23 4.92 7.18 0.44
CA LEU A 23 6.07 6.35 0.09
C LEU A 23 5.64 4.91 -0.16
N ALA A 24 4.76 4.34 0.66
CA ALA A 24 4.27 2.97 0.46
C ALA A 24 3.55 2.79 -0.87
N LEU A 25 2.71 3.78 -1.23
CA LEU A 25 2.02 3.79 -2.53
C LEU A 25 3.01 3.87 -3.68
N ALA A 26 4.01 4.76 -3.58
CA ALA A 26 5.04 4.91 -4.60
C ALA A 26 5.89 3.63 -4.74
N THR A 27 6.30 3.02 -3.63
CA THR A 27 7.01 1.73 -3.62
C THR A 27 6.17 0.65 -4.30
N TRP A 28 4.89 0.53 -3.95
CA TRP A 28 3.99 -0.41 -4.62
C TRP A 28 3.85 -0.12 -6.12
N GLU A 29 3.69 1.13 -6.55
CA GLU A 29 3.55 1.46 -7.96
C GLU A 29 4.79 1.08 -8.77
N ILE A 30 5.98 1.31 -8.20
CA ILE A 30 7.27 0.93 -8.80
C ILE A 30 7.41 -0.59 -8.89
N THR A 31 7.01 -1.33 -7.85
CA THR A 31 7.21 -2.80 -7.80
C THR A 31 6.06 -3.59 -8.41
N GLY A 32 4.84 -3.07 -8.39
CA GLY A 32 3.60 -3.75 -8.71
C GLY A 32 3.06 -3.54 -10.12
N MET A 33 3.58 -2.58 -10.89
CA MET A 33 3.13 -2.27 -12.26
C MET A 33 1.67 -1.77 -12.38
N LYS A 34 0.88 -1.76 -11.29
CA LYS A 34 -0.49 -1.23 -11.23
C LYS A 34 -0.71 -0.49 -9.91
N ALA A 35 -1.38 0.66 -9.97
CA ALA A 35 -1.72 1.45 -8.79
C ALA A 35 -2.53 0.63 -7.78
N LEU A 36 -2.15 0.73 -6.49
CA LEU A 36 -2.81 -0.01 -5.41
C LEU A 36 -4.24 0.47 -5.17
N PHE A 37 -4.44 1.79 -5.27
CA PHE A 37 -5.77 2.36 -5.33
C PHE A 37 -5.85 3.35 -6.48
N SER A 38 -6.96 3.29 -7.21
CA SER A 38 -7.22 4.13 -8.38
C SER A 38 -8.19 5.23 -7.98
N CYS A 39 -7.81 6.49 -8.11
CA CYS A 39 -8.72 7.62 -7.89
C CYS A 39 -9.24 8.25 -9.19
N GLN A 40 -8.76 7.78 -10.35
CA GLN A 40 -9.37 8.19 -11.63
C GLN A 40 -10.80 7.65 -11.63
N TYR A 41 -11.77 8.57 -11.54
CA TYR A 41 -13.22 8.30 -11.56
C TYR A 41 -13.86 7.73 -10.28
N LEU A 42 -13.18 7.77 -9.13
CA LEU A 42 -13.76 7.33 -7.85
C LEU A 42 -14.02 8.51 -6.91
N GLU A 43 -15.19 8.54 -6.29
CA GLU A 43 -15.50 9.49 -5.23
C GLU A 43 -14.72 9.12 -3.95
N PRO A 44 -14.53 10.06 -3.00
CA PRO A 44 -13.80 9.79 -1.76
C PRO A 44 -14.31 8.57 -0.96
N ASP A 45 -15.60 8.25 -1.08
CA ASP A 45 -16.23 7.10 -0.42
C ASP A 45 -15.84 5.77 -1.07
N ASP A 46 -15.80 5.70 -2.40
CA ASP A 46 -15.33 4.53 -3.14
C ASP A 46 -13.86 4.21 -2.80
N VAL A 47 -13.04 5.26 -2.68
CA VAL A 47 -11.64 5.12 -2.27
C VAL A 47 -11.56 4.55 -0.86
N THR A 48 -12.40 5.01 0.07
CA THR A 48 -12.43 4.50 1.45
C THR A 48 -12.86 3.02 1.47
N SER A 49 -13.90 2.65 0.71
CA SER A 49 -14.34 1.27 0.57
C SER A 49 -13.23 0.37 0.03
N THR A 50 -12.51 0.85 -1.00
CA THR A 50 -11.39 0.13 -1.59
C THR A 50 -10.25 -0.03 -0.59
N GLN A 51 -9.92 1.02 0.18
CA GLN A 51 -8.91 0.95 1.24
C GLN A 51 -9.24 -0.12 2.27
N ILE A 52 -10.50 -0.22 2.70
CA ILE A 52 -10.93 -1.24 3.65
C ILE A 52 -10.73 -2.65 3.09
N ASN A 53 -11.10 -2.85 1.83
CA ASN A 53 -10.97 -4.16 1.20
C ASN A 53 -9.50 -4.62 1.07
N VAL A 54 -8.60 -3.68 0.79
CA VAL A 54 -7.17 -3.97 0.62
C VAL A 54 -6.45 -4.15 1.95
N LEU A 55 -6.76 -3.31 2.94
CA LEU A 55 -5.99 -3.14 4.18
C LEU A 55 -6.67 -3.73 5.42
N GLY A 56 -7.97 -4.03 5.35
CA GLY A 56 -8.79 -4.45 6.47
C GLY A 56 -9.64 -3.30 7.05
N PRO A 57 -10.27 -3.52 8.22
CA PRO A 57 -11.26 -2.58 8.76
C PRO A 57 -10.64 -1.23 9.15
N LEU A 58 -11.43 -0.16 9.02
CA LEU A 58 -11.07 1.15 9.57
C LEU A 58 -10.99 1.11 11.10
N PRO A 59 -10.21 2.02 11.72
CA PRO A 59 -10.34 2.30 13.14
C PRO A 59 -11.79 2.63 13.50
N ALA A 60 -12.29 2.12 14.63
CA ALA A 60 -13.71 2.24 15.00
C ALA A 60 -14.22 3.70 14.97
N ALA A 61 -13.41 4.64 15.48
CA ALA A 61 -13.76 6.07 15.46
C ALA A 61 -13.91 6.63 14.04
N TRP A 62 -13.13 6.14 13.07
CA TRP A 62 -13.23 6.57 11.67
C TRP A 62 -14.41 5.88 10.97
N TRP A 63 -14.65 4.61 11.30
CA TRP A 63 -15.82 3.86 10.82
C TRP A 63 -17.13 4.52 11.22
N GLU A 64 -17.27 4.92 12.48
CA GLU A 64 -18.47 5.60 12.98
C GLU A 64 -18.70 6.97 12.34
N ARG A 65 -17.63 7.70 12.03
CA ARG A 65 -17.67 9.01 11.34
C ARG A 65 -18.02 8.91 9.86
N TRP A 66 -17.94 7.73 9.25
CA TRP A 66 -18.28 7.57 7.84
C TRP A 66 -19.79 7.41 7.65
N GLU A 67 -20.47 8.50 7.31
CA GLU A 67 -21.94 8.56 7.22
C GLU A 67 -22.50 7.68 6.08
N THR A 68 -21.89 7.73 4.90
CA THR A 68 -22.29 6.98 3.69
C THR A 68 -21.83 5.53 3.69
N ARG A 69 -21.17 5.03 4.75
CA ARG A 69 -20.69 3.63 4.83
C ARG A 69 -21.77 2.59 4.55
N HIS A 70 -23.02 2.91 4.91
CA HIS A 70 -24.17 2.03 4.74
C HIS A 70 -24.53 1.81 3.26
N GLU A 71 -24.02 2.61 2.33
CA GLU A 71 -24.16 2.38 0.88
C GLU A 71 -23.20 1.29 0.40
N PHE A 72 -22.08 1.09 1.09
CA PHE A 72 -21.00 0.17 0.71
C PHE A 72 -21.01 -1.13 1.51
N PHE A 73 -21.43 -1.09 2.78
CA PHE A 73 -21.37 -2.21 3.70
C PHE A 73 -22.74 -2.52 4.33
N ASP A 74 -22.99 -3.81 4.61
CA ASP A 74 -24.16 -4.26 5.34
C ASP A 74 -24.03 -4.03 6.86
N GLU A 75 -25.07 -4.37 7.61
CA GLU A 75 -25.10 -4.22 9.08
C GLU A 75 -24.04 -5.06 9.80
N ASN A 76 -23.51 -6.11 9.14
CA ASN A 76 -22.44 -6.96 9.65
C ASN A 76 -21.04 -6.47 9.24
N GLY A 77 -20.95 -5.36 8.49
CA GLY A 77 -19.69 -4.82 7.98
C GLY A 77 -19.15 -5.53 6.75
N HIS A 78 -19.94 -6.37 6.07
CA HIS A 78 -19.55 -6.99 4.81
C HIS A 78 -19.85 -6.06 3.63
N GLN A 79 -18.94 -6.01 2.67
CA GLN A 79 -19.13 -5.22 1.45
C GLN A 79 -20.34 -5.75 0.67
N LYS A 80 -21.23 -4.84 0.25
CA LYS A 80 -22.43 -5.16 -0.52
C LYS A 80 -22.07 -5.65 -1.93
N GLN A 81 -22.93 -6.52 -2.48
CA GLN A 81 -22.76 -7.01 -3.84
C GLN A 81 -22.88 -5.87 -4.86
N GLY A 82 -22.07 -5.94 -5.93
CA GLY A 82 -22.07 -4.95 -7.01
C GLY A 82 -21.17 -3.73 -6.77
N ILE A 83 -20.62 -3.55 -5.57
CA ILE A 83 -19.58 -2.55 -5.31
C ILE A 83 -18.25 -3.07 -5.84
N TYR A 84 -17.50 -2.20 -6.53
CA TYR A 84 -16.16 -2.54 -6.99
C TYR A 84 -15.25 -2.93 -5.82
N SER A 85 -14.54 -4.04 -5.98
CA SER A 85 -13.77 -4.68 -4.92
C SER A 85 -12.38 -4.99 -5.46
N TRP A 86 -11.38 -4.19 -5.09
CA TRP A 86 -9.97 -4.46 -5.41
C TRP A 86 -9.43 -5.55 -4.47
N PRO A 87 -8.77 -6.61 -4.95
CA PRO A 87 -8.38 -7.73 -4.09
C PRO A 87 -7.53 -7.28 -2.87
N PRO A 88 -7.60 -8.02 -1.75
CA PRO A 88 -6.73 -7.82 -0.61
C PRO A 88 -5.25 -7.73 -1.02
N LEU A 89 -4.44 -6.96 -0.28
CA LEU A 89 -3.07 -6.63 -0.69
C LEU A 89 -2.21 -7.85 -1.08
N ALA A 90 -2.34 -8.97 -0.35
CA ALA A 90 -1.59 -10.20 -0.65
C ALA A 90 -1.99 -10.80 -2.01
N GLU A 91 -3.29 -10.87 -2.27
CA GLU A 91 -3.85 -11.42 -3.49
C GLU A 91 -3.55 -10.50 -4.69
N ALA A 92 -3.67 -9.18 -4.49
CA ALA A 92 -3.24 -8.20 -5.47
C ALA A 92 -1.76 -8.43 -5.88
N PHE A 93 -0.89 -8.71 -4.90
CA PHE A 93 0.51 -9.01 -5.16
C PHE A 93 0.72 -10.31 -5.93
N GLU A 94 0.02 -11.37 -5.57
CA GLU A 94 0.11 -12.61 -6.34
C GLU A 94 -0.41 -12.49 -7.77
N ILE A 95 -1.44 -11.68 -8.02
CA ILE A 95 -1.90 -11.39 -9.39
C ILE A 95 -0.78 -10.73 -10.20
N MET A 96 -0.06 -9.76 -9.60
CA MET A 96 1.07 -9.09 -10.25
C MET A 96 2.23 -10.07 -10.51
N GLN A 97 2.55 -10.92 -9.54
CA GLN A 97 3.58 -11.95 -9.68
C GLN A 97 3.21 -13.00 -10.74
N ALA A 98 1.93 -13.38 -10.82
CA ALA A 98 1.43 -14.30 -11.85
C ALA A 98 1.59 -13.72 -13.25
N PHE A 99 1.35 -12.42 -13.42
CA PHE A 99 1.61 -11.72 -14.68
C PHE A 99 3.11 -11.71 -15.03
N ARG A 100 3.99 -11.39 -14.07
CA ARG A 100 5.45 -11.41 -14.27
C ARG A 100 5.99 -12.79 -14.67
N ARG A 101 5.44 -13.86 -14.10
CA ARG A 101 5.78 -15.25 -14.48
C ARG A 101 5.54 -15.55 -15.97
N GLN A 102 4.65 -14.79 -16.62
CA GLN A 102 4.34 -14.94 -18.05
C GLN A 102 5.24 -14.07 -18.95
N VAL A 103 6.04 -13.15 -18.38
CA VAL A 103 6.88 -12.19 -19.12
C VAL A 103 8.37 -12.53 -18.88
N PRO A 104 9.08 -13.13 -19.85
CA PRO A 104 10.44 -13.66 -19.66
C PRO A 104 11.52 -12.64 -19.25
N ALA A 105 11.25 -11.35 -19.37
CA ALA A 105 12.20 -10.27 -19.08
C ALA A 105 11.97 -9.56 -17.74
N THR A 106 10.94 -9.95 -16.96
CA THR A 106 10.69 -9.34 -15.65
C THR A 106 11.24 -10.22 -14.54
N GLY A 107 12.07 -9.65 -13.66
CA GLY A 107 12.48 -10.32 -12.43
C GLY A 107 11.27 -10.72 -11.59
N ILE A 108 11.35 -11.90 -10.97
CA ILE A 108 10.34 -12.47 -10.08
C ILE A 108 10.90 -12.42 -8.66
N TYR A 109 10.14 -11.86 -7.73
CA TYR A 109 10.47 -11.92 -6.31
C TYR A 109 10.49 -13.37 -5.83
N ASP A 110 11.54 -13.75 -5.13
CA ASP A 110 11.52 -15.00 -4.36
C ASP A 110 10.49 -14.90 -3.21
N GLN A 111 10.21 -16.03 -2.57
CA GLN A 111 9.19 -16.11 -1.53
C GLN A 111 9.50 -15.22 -0.32
N ASP A 112 10.78 -15.15 0.09
CA ASP A 112 11.20 -14.39 1.26
C ASP A 112 11.19 -12.89 0.96
N GLU A 113 11.66 -12.50 -0.23
CA GLU A 113 11.60 -11.11 -0.68
C GLU A 113 10.16 -10.62 -0.78
N ALA A 114 9.29 -11.41 -1.41
CA ALA A 114 7.87 -11.13 -1.55
C ALA A 114 7.19 -10.94 -0.17
N ALA A 115 7.49 -11.82 0.79
CA ALA A 115 6.97 -11.70 2.14
C ALA A 115 7.48 -10.44 2.84
N ALA A 116 8.76 -10.11 2.69
CA ALA A 116 9.38 -8.95 3.31
C ALA A 116 8.83 -7.62 2.77
N ILE A 117 8.70 -7.47 1.45
CA ILE A 117 8.16 -6.25 0.85
C ILE A 117 6.68 -6.08 1.18
N LEU A 118 5.89 -7.16 1.14
CA LEU A 118 4.48 -7.12 1.52
C LEU A 118 4.30 -6.74 2.99
N ASN A 119 5.14 -7.27 3.89
CA ASN A 119 5.11 -6.89 5.30
C ASN A 119 5.41 -5.40 5.48
N LEU A 120 6.45 -4.89 4.82
CA LEU A 120 6.83 -3.49 4.89
C LEU A 120 5.69 -2.57 4.41
N ILE A 121 5.12 -2.84 3.24
CA ILE A 121 4.01 -2.05 2.67
C ILE A 121 2.80 -2.06 3.61
N ARG A 122 2.44 -3.23 4.19
CA ARG A 122 1.34 -3.32 5.18
C ARG A 122 1.57 -2.40 6.38
N ARG A 123 2.78 -2.39 6.94
CA ARG A 123 3.11 -1.54 8.10
C ARG A 123 3.05 -0.06 7.76
N MET A 124 3.47 0.32 6.56
CA MET A 124 3.42 1.72 6.10
C MET A 124 2.00 2.20 5.76
N LEU A 125 1.12 1.28 5.35
CA LEU A 125 -0.29 1.56 5.01
C LEU A 125 -1.27 1.32 6.18
N VAL A 126 -0.80 1.28 7.42
CA VAL A 126 -1.72 1.23 8.58
C VAL A 126 -2.55 2.51 8.63
N PHE A 127 -3.86 2.40 8.85
CA PHE A 127 -4.76 3.56 8.90
C PHE A 127 -4.32 4.58 9.96
N GLU A 128 -4.08 4.14 11.19
CA GLU A 128 -3.66 5.00 12.29
C GLU A 128 -2.25 5.57 12.04
N PRO A 129 -2.09 6.90 11.88
CA PRO A 129 -0.82 7.48 11.46
C PRO A 129 0.32 7.23 12.45
N GLY A 130 0.02 7.24 13.76
CA GLY A 130 0.98 6.97 14.83
C GLY A 130 1.43 5.52 14.95
N LYS A 131 0.82 4.58 14.20
CA LYS A 131 1.25 3.17 14.14
C LYS A 131 2.10 2.86 12.90
N ARG A 132 2.28 3.82 11.99
CA ARG A 132 3.16 3.67 10.83
C ARG A 132 4.62 3.79 11.28
N PRO A 133 5.54 3.08 10.62
CA PRO A 133 6.97 3.20 10.91
C PRO A 133 7.50 4.58 10.54
N THR A 134 8.56 5.00 11.22
CA THR A 134 9.40 6.14 10.84
C THR A 134 10.23 5.84 9.58
N ALA A 135 10.83 6.87 8.98
CA ALA A 135 11.72 6.68 7.83
C ALA A 135 12.95 5.83 8.20
N GLU A 136 13.51 6.02 9.40
CA GLU A 136 14.60 5.19 9.91
C GLU A 136 14.21 3.71 10.01
N GLU A 137 13.02 3.41 10.53
CA GLU A 137 12.51 2.04 10.63
C GLU A 137 12.19 1.42 9.26
N VAL A 138 11.75 2.22 8.29
CA VAL A 138 11.59 1.76 6.90
C VAL A 138 12.96 1.38 6.32
N LEU A 139 13.98 2.22 6.48
CA LEU A 139 15.35 1.94 6.00
C LEU A 139 16.02 0.76 6.69
N ALA A 140 15.64 0.47 7.94
CA ALA A 140 16.09 -0.68 8.72
C ALA A 140 15.24 -1.95 8.51
N SER A 141 14.19 -1.88 7.69
CA SER A 141 13.34 -3.04 7.42
C SER A 141 14.11 -4.16 6.73
N GLU A 142 13.63 -5.39 6.93
CA GLU A 142 14.23 -6.58 6.34
C GLU A 142 14.36 -6.46 4.82
N TRP A 143 13.29 -6.00 4.15
CA TRP A 143 13.31 -5.83 2.69
C TRP A 143 14.39 -4.85 2.23
N MET A 144 14.50 -3.70 2.90
CA MET A 144 15.52 -2.69 2.57
C MET A 144 16.94 -3.19 2.78
N VAL A 145 17.20 -3.89 3.88
CA VAL A 145 18.55 -4.33 4.26
C VAL A 145 19.03 -5.51 3.43
N LYS A 146 18.17 -6.49 3.15
CA LYS A 146 18.57 -7.73 2.47
C LYS A 146 18.50 -7.64 0.95
N TRP A 147 17.56 -6.88 0.39
CA TRP A 147 17.34 -6.83 -1.07
C TRP A 147 17.57 -5.44 -1.65
N ALA A 148 16.79 -4.44 -1.25
CA ALA A 148 16.75 -3.15 -1.97
C ALA A 148 18.08 -2.36 -1.91
N ARG A 149 18.70 -2.26 -0.73
CA ARG A 149 19.98 -1.54 -0.57
C ARG A 149 21.14 -2.25 -1.29
N PRO A 150 21.35 -3.57 -1.11
CA PRO A 150 22.36 -4.29 -1.88
C PRO A 150 22.19 -4.16 -3.40
N ASP A 151 20.96 -4.19 -3.93
CA ASP A 151 20.70 -3.99 -5.36
C ASP A 151 21.04 -2.57 -5.84
N PHE A 152 20.70 -1.56 -5.05
CA PHE A 152 21.06 -0.17 -5.33
C PHE A 152 22.59 0.03 -5.37
N GLU A 153 23.31 -0.54 -4.39
CA GLU A 153 24.76 -0.44 -4.30
C GLU A 153 25.45 -1.13 -5.49
N ARG A 154 25.01 -2.35 -5.86
CA ARG A 154 25.51 -3.06 -7.05
C ARG A 154 25.30 -2.25 -8.33
N SER A 155 24.10 -1.69 -8.50
CA SER A 155 23.74 -0.91 -9.69
C SER A 155 24.59 0.37 -9.79
N SER A 156 24.83 1.03 -8.67
CA SER A 156 25.62 2.26 -8.60
C SER A 156 27.10 2.01 -8.92
N GLN A 157 27.67 0.89 -8.46
CA GLN A 157 29.05 0.50 -8.77
C GLN A 157 29.22 0.14 -10.25
N CYS A 158 28.27 -0.60 -10.83
CA CYS A 158 28.29 -0.92 -12.27
C CYS A 158 28.24 0.34 -13.16
N GLN A 159 27.50 1.37 -12.74
CA GLN A 159 27.43 2.64 -13.46
C GLN A 159 28.76 3.42 -13.40
N GLN A 160 29.46 3.38 -12.26
CA GLN A 160 30.77 4.04 -12.10
C GLN A 160 31.91 3.33 -12.83
N MET A 161 31.81 2.03 -13.08
CA MET A 161 32.81 1.26 -13.86
C MET A 161 32.62 1.38 -15.38
N SER A 162 31.49 1.94 -15.82
CA SER A 162 31.14 2.10 -17.24
C SER A 162 31.42 3.50 -17.80
N THR A 163 32.02 4.38 -16.98
CA THR A 163 32.44 5.76 -17.30
C THR A 163 33.94 5.90 -17.16
#